data_AF-A0A920NIC3-F1
#
_entry.id   AF-A0A920NIC3-F1
#
_cell.length_a   1.000
_cell.length_b   1.000
_cell.length_c   1.000
_cell.angle_alpha   90.00
_cell.angle_beta   90.00
_cell.angle_gamma   90.00
#
_symmetry.space_group_name_H-M   'P 1'
#
loop_
_entity.id
_entity.type
_entity.pdbx_description
1 polymer ?
#
loop_
_entity_poly.entity_id
_entity_poly.type
_entity_poly.pdbx_seq_one_letter_code
_entity_poly.pdbx_strand_id
1 'polypeptide(L)' 'MGYGIKKRAPEDLENDLLNLVLDSGINFIDTSIDYGDSEKLIGKFISHRRSEFFLASKCGCPIGQGEITFSLKKI' A
#
# COMPACT_ATOMS: atom_id res chain seq x y z
N MET A 1 -6.05 -21.95 19.39
CA MET A 1 -5.76 -22.25 17.97
C MET A 1 -6.39 -21.15 17.13
N GLY A 2 -5.62 -20.36 16.38
CA GLY A 2 -6.14 -19.27 15.55
C GLY A 2 -5.85 -19.54 14.08
N TYR A 3 -6.88 -19.67 13.26
CA TYR A 3 -6.73 -19.75 11.81
C TYR A 3 -6.71 -18.31 11.25
N GLY A 4 -5.53 -17.73 11.11
CA GLY A 4 -5.34 -16.44 10.48
C GLY A 4 -5.43 -16.56 8.96
N ILE A 5 -6.63 -16.42 8.39
CA ILE A 5 -6.76 -16.31 6.94
C ILE A 5 -6.40 -14.87 6.57
N LYS A 6 -5.13 -14.60 6.23
CA LYS A 6 -4.77 -13.42 5.42
C LYS A 6 -5.35 -13.64 4.02
N LYS A 7 -6.66 -13.43 3.85
CA LYS A 7 -7.32 -13.61 2.56
C LYS A 7 -6.96 -12.40 1.70
N ARG A 8 -6.00 -12.59 0.79
CA ARG A 8 -5.66 -11.60 -0.23
C ARG A 8 -6.85 -11.45 -1.19
N ALA A 9 -7.07 -10.24 -1.70
CA ALA A 9 -8.00 -10.05 -2.80
C ALA A 9 -7.52 -10.84 -4.03
N PRO A 10 -8.43 -11.34 -4.88
CA PRO A 10 -8.05 -11.83 -6.20
C PRO A 10 -7.26 -10.75 -6.94
N GLU A 11 -6.27 -11.18 -7.71
CA GLU A 11 -5.37 -10.27 -8.41
C GLU A 11 -6.11 -9.32 -9.36
N ASP A 12 -7.13 -9.84 -10.06
CA ASP A 12 -7.97 -9.06 -10.98
C ASP A 12 -8.69 -7.92 -10.23
N LEU A 13 -9.15 -8.17 -8.99
CA LEU A 13 -9.80 -7.15 -8.18
C LEU A 13 -8.82 -6.05 -7.74
N GLU A 14 -7.56 -6.40 -7.44
CA GLU A 14 -6.51 -5.43 -7.10
C GLU A 14 -6.19 -4.53 -8.31
N ASN A 15 -6.13 -5.10 -9.52
CA ASN A 15 -5.93 -4.36 -10.77
C ASN A 15 -7.11 -3.42 -11.07
N ASP A 16 -8.33 -3.94 -11.03
CA ASP A 16 -9.54 -3.19 -11.38
C ASP A 16 -9.77 -2.04 -10.40
N LEU A 17 -9.54 -2.26 -9.11
CA LEU A 17 -9.68 -1.23 -8.09
C LEU A 17 -8.70 -0.08 -8.30
N LEU A 18 -7.42 -0.37 -8.57
CA LEU A 18 -6.42 0.66 -8.77
C LEU A 18 -6.68 1.49 -10.03
N ASN A 19 -7.14 0.86 -11.12
CA ASN A 19 -7.53 1.59 -12.33
C ASN A 19 -8.80 2.41 -12.10
N LEU A 20 -9.82 1.84 -11.43
CA LEU A 20 -11.05 2.56 -11.10
C LEU A 20 -10.79 3.80 -10.24
N VAL A 21 -9.85 3.73 -9.29
CA VAL A 21 -9.43 4.87 -8.47
C VAL A 21 -8.90 6.00 -9.37
N LEU A 22 -8.00 5.69 -10.30
CA LEU A 22 -7.48 6.71 -11.24
C LEU A 22 -8.58 7.23 -12.18
N ASP A 23 -9.44 6.34 -12.66
CA ASP A 23 -10.55 6.70 -13.56
C ASP A 23 -11.61 7.56 -12.86
N SER A 24 -11.73 7.45 -11.53
CA SER A 24 -12.55 8.34 -10.71
C SER A 24 -11.95 9.73 -10.49
N GLY A 25 -10.73 9.97 -10.98
CA GLY A 25 -10.01 11.24 -10.86
C GLY A 25 -9.17 11.38 -9.59
N ILE A 26 -9.04 10.32 -8.78
CA ILE A 26 -8.14 10.32 -7.63
C ILE A 26 -6.70 10.24 -8.15
N ASN A 27 -5.89 11.23 -7.79
CA ASN A 27 -4.52 11.38 -8.29
C ASN A 27 -3.48 11.49 -7.17
N PHE A 28 -3.84 11.20 -5.92
CA PHE A 28 -2.91 11.20 -4.79
C PHE A 28 -2.98 9.85 -4.10
N ILE A 29 -1.89 9.09 -4.18
CA ILE A 29 -1.76 7.74 -3.61
C ILE A 29 -0.71 7.79 -2.51
N ASP A 30 -1.10 7.40 -1.30
CA ASP A 30 -0.21 7.22 -0.15
C ASP A 30 0.08 5.73 0.05
N THR A 31 1.34 5.37 0.28
CA THR A 31 1.76 3.99 0.52
C THR A 31 2.88 3.90 1.56
N SER A 32 3.19 2.69 2.01
CA SER A 32 4.32 2.42 2.91
C SER A 32 4.71 0.95 2.88
N ILE A 33 5.91 0.66 3.39
CA ILE A 33 6.38 -0.71 3.65
C ILE A 33 5.45 -1.50 4.59
N ASP A 34 4.71 -0.81 5.47
CA ASP A 34 3.81 -1.42 6.43
C ASP A 34 2.44 -1.78 5.82
N TYR A 35 2.13 -1.30 4.60
CA TYR A 35 0.86 -1.57 3.90
C TYR A 35 0.89 -2.90 3.11
N GLY A 36 1.79 -3.81 3.46
CA GLY A 36 1.93 -5.11 2.80
C GLY A 36 2.50 -4.97 1.40
N ASP A 37 1.84 -5.58 0.41
CA ASP A 37 2.32 -5.57 -0.98
C ASP A 37 1.86 -4.33 -1.78
N SER A 38 1.34 -3.29 -1.13
CA SER A 38 0.80 -2.08 -1.78
C SER A 38 1.77 -1.49 -2.82
N GLU A 39 3.04 -1.29 -2.48
CA GLU A 39 4.03 -0.73 -3.40
C GLU A 39 4.27 -1.63 -4.63
N LYS A 40 4.28 -2.96 -4.44
CA LYS A 40 4.42 -3.93 -5.53
C LYS A 40 3.21 -3.90 -6.45
N LEU A 41 2.01 -3.76 -5.90
CA LEU A 41 0.76 -3.71 -6.66
C LEU A 41 0.63 -2.43 -7.46
N ILE A 42 1.00 -1.29 -6.88
CA ILE A 42 1.06 0.00 -7.59
C ILE A 42 2.04 -0.12 -8.77
N GLY A 43 3.24 -0.67 -8.53
CA GLY A 43 4.23 -0.90 -9.57
C GLY A 43 3.76 -1.87 -10.65
N LYS A 44 2.98 -2.89 -10.30
CA LYS A 44 2.49 -3.90 -11.23
C LYS A 44 1.34 -3.39 -12.10
N PHE A 45 0.34 -2.74 -11.51
CA PHE A 45 -0.93 -2.47 -12.20
C PHE A 45 -1.07 -1.08 -12.78
N ILE A 46 -0.46 -0.04 -12.17
CA ILE A 46 -0.69 1.35 -12.60
C ILE A 46 0.61 2.13 -12.87
N SER A 47 1.77 1.47 -12.89
CA SER A 47 3.06 2.11 -13.21
C SER A 47 3.09 2.71 -14.62
N HIS A 48 2.36 2.13 -15.57
CA HIS A 48 2.23 2.67 -16.93
C HIS A 48 1.43 3.99 -16.99
N ARG A 49 0.67 4.31 -15.92
CA ARG A 49 -0.10 5.55 -15.73
C ARG A 49 0.58 6.53 -14.78
N ARG A 50 1.90 6.42 -14.57
CA ARG A 50 2.64 7.17 -13.56
C ARG A 50 2.49 8.70 -13.64
N SER A 51 2.18 9.24 -14.81
CA SER A 51 1.92 10.68 -15.03
C SER A 51 0.57 11.15 -14.48
N GLU A 52 -0.35 10.24 -14.17
CA GLU A 52 -1.72 10.55 -13.76
C GLU A 52 -1.87 10.72 -12.24
N PHE A 53 -0.85 10.38 -11.45
CA PHE A 53 -0.91 10.46 -9.99
C PHE A 53 0.42 10.87 -9.34
N PHE A 54 0.29 11.46 -8.16
CA PHE A 54 1.34 11.68 -7.20
C PHE A 54 1.39 10.50 -6.23
N LEU A 55 2.59 9.98 -6.00
CA LEU A 55 2.85 8.87 -5.10
C LEU A 55 3.66 9.38 -3.91
N ALA A 56 3.07 9.29 -2.72
CA ALA A 56 3.75 9.49 -1.45
C ALA A 56 4.05 8.12 -0.84
N SER A 57 5.31 7.87 -0.47
CA SER A 57 5.67 6.66 0.29
C SER A 57 6.34 7.04 1.60
N LYS A 58 5.94 6.34 2.66
CA LYS A 58 6.55 6.47 3.99
C LYS A 58 7.74 5.51 4.11
N CYS A 59 8.94 6.06 4.28
CA CYS A 59 10.14 5.34 4.65
C CYS A 59 10.38 5.40 6.17
N GLY A 60 10.96 4.35 6.78
CA GLY A 60 11.44 4.41 8.16
C GLY A 60 11.11 3.24 9.09
N CYS A 61 10.60 2.11 8.58
CA CYS A 61 10.45 0.91 9.40
C CYS A 61 11.79 0.14 9.40
N PRO A 62 12.48 -0.04 10.54
CA PRO A 62 13.69 -0.84 10.60
C PRO A 62 13.33 -2.29 10.31
N ILE A 63 13.72 -2.77 9.13
CA ILE A 63 13.57 -4.16 8.73
C ILE A 63 14.53 -4.98 9.62
N GLY A 64 14.04 -5.50 10.76
CA GLY A 64 14.75 -6.50 11.56
C GLY A 64 15.18 -6.15 12.98
N GLN A 65 14.42 -5.38 13.77
CA GLN A 65 14.59 -5.38 15.23
C GLN A 65 13.24 -5.46 15.96
N GLY A 66 13.17 -6.40 16.90
CA GLY A 66 11.96 -6.82 17.59
C GLY A 66 11.21 -5.71 18.33
N GLU A 67 9.92 -5.97 18.50
CA GLU A 67 8.97 -5.26 19.35
C GLU A 67 8.82 -3.75 19.09
N ILE A 68 7.88 -3.42 18.19
CA ILE A 68 7.38 -2.06 18.04
C ILE A 68 6.50 -1.73 19.26
N THR A 69 7.12 -1.19 20.31
CA THR A 69 6.40 -0.43 21.33
C THR A 69 5.99 0.90 20.70
N PHE A 70 4.69 1.07 20.44
CA PHE A 70 4.12 2.38 20.09
C PHE A 70 4.26 3.33 21.29
N SER A 71 5.39 4.02 21.40
CA SER A 71 5.49 5.21 22.24
C SER A 71 4.92 6.40 21.48
N LEU A 72 3.61 6.57 21.55
CA LEU A 72 3.00 7.89 21.38
C LEU A 72 3.54 8.79 22.51
N LYS A 73 4.56 9.60 22.23
CA LYS A 73 4.73 10.87 22.94
C LYS A 73 4.34 12.00 21.99
N LYS A 74 3.18 12.57 22.32
CA LYS A 74 2.63 13.83 21.83
C LYS A 74 3.68 14.95 21.84
N ILE A 75 3.44 15.85 20.88
CA ILE A 75 3.74 17.29 20.85
C ILE A 75 4.07 17.88 22.22
#